data_AF-A0A6M0C8E2-F1
#
_entry.id   AF-A0A6M0C8E2-F1
#
_cell.length_a   1.000
_cell.length_b   1.000
_cell.length_c   1.000
_cell.angle_alpha   90.00
_cell.angle_beta   90.00
_cell.angle_gamma   90.00
#
_symmetry.space_group_name_H-M   'P 1'
#
loop_
_entity.id
_entity.type
_entity.pdbx_description
1 polymer ?
#
loop_
_entity_poly.entity_id
_entity_poly.type
_entity_poly.pdbx_seq_one_letter_code
_entity_poly.pdbx_strand_id
1 'polypeptide(L)'
;NTLHYHQVVLAEEVDATITALCQQFVIDRLVLGDQTTSKFWNEKLREILPESVAMVTVNERNSSLEARDRYWQMYPPQGLFKLIPMTMRIPPRPIDDIVAILLIERYLGARHF
;
A
#
# COMPACT_ATOMS: atom_id res chain seq x y z
N ASN A 1 1.43 5.78 -15.61
CA ASN A 1 0.33 5.76 -14.64
C ASN A 1 0.41 6.98 -13.75
N THR A 2 -0.67 7.73 -13.64
CA THR A 2 -0.76 8.88 -12.72
C THR A 2 -1.37 8.40 -11.41
N LEU A 3 -0.75 8.76 -10.27
CA LEU A 3 -1.34 8.52 -8.95
C LEU A 3 -2.45 9.55 -8.72
N HIS A 4 -3.71 9.11 -8.67
CA HIS A 4 -4.87 10.00 -8.52
C HIS A 4 -5.22 10.30 -7.06
N TYR A 5 -4.99 9.35 -6.17
CA TYR A 5 -5.32 9.46 -4.74
C TYR A 5 -4.36 8.61 -3.91
N HIS A 6 -3.94 9.12 -2.75
CA HIS A 6 -3.07 8.42 -1.81
C HIS A 6 -3.28 8.96 -0.40
N GLN A 7 -3.74 8.10 0.52
CA GLN A 7 -4.02 8.47 1.90
C GLN A 7 -3.95 7.25 2.83
N VAL A 8 -3.52 7.47 4.07
CA VAL A 8 -3.68 6.53 5.19
C VAL A 8 -4.94 6.94 5.96
N VAL A 9 -5.88 6.01 6.17
CA VAL A 9 -7.16 6.25 6.86
C VAL A 9 -7.30 5.34 8.07
N LEU A 10 -8.12 5.74 9.04
CA LEU A 10 -8.47 4.88 10.17
C LEU A 10 -9.39 3.74 9.71
N ALA A 11 -9.37 2.62 10.43
CA ALA A 11 -10.17 1.44 10.10
C ALA A 11 -11.68 1.72 10.06
N GLU A 12 -12.17 2.64 10.91
CA GLU A 12 -13.58 3.04 10.94
C GLU A 12 -13.99 3.90 9.73
N GLU A 13 -13.04 4.54 9.07
CA GLU A 13 -13.29 5.44 7.94
C GLU A 13 -13.19 4.73 6.58
N VAL A 14 -12.77 3.46 6.55
CA VAL A 14 -12.54 2.71 5.30
C VAL A 14 -13.80 2.62 4.46
N ASP A 15 -14.96 2.35 5.07
CA ASP A 15 -16.20 2.11 4.34
C ASP A 15 -16.65 3.40 3.61
N ALA A 16 -16.61 4.52 4.32
CA ALA A 16 -16.92 5.84 3.76
C ALA A 16 -15.92 6.23 2.66
N THR A 17 -14.63 5.96 2.88
CA THR A 17 -13.56 6.29 1.93
C THR A 17 -13.69 5.48 0.64
N ILE A 18 -13.86 4.16 0.74
CA ILE A 18 -14.01 3.27 -0.43
C ILE A 18 -15.27 3.64 -1.21
N THR A 19 -16.38 3.90 -0.53
CA THR A 19 -17.63 4.31 -1.18
C THR A 19 -17.45 5.60 -1.97
N ALA A 20 -16.81 6.62 -1.37
CA ALA A 20 -16.54 7.90 -2.05
C ALA A 20 -15.61 7.71 -3.26
N LEU A 21 -14.58 6.88 -3.14
CA LEU A 21 -13.65 6.59 -4.23
C LEU A 21 -14.32 5.86 -5.39
N CYS A 22 -15.18 4.87 -5.11
CA CYS A 22 -15.96 4.17 -6.15
C CYS A 22 -16.98 5.08 -6.85
N GLN A 23 -17.44 6.15 -6.21
CA GLN A 23 -18.32 7.16 -6.84
C GLN A 23 -17.52 8.15 -7.70
N GLN A 24 -16.30 8.49 -7.29
CA GLN A 24 -15.45 9.45 -7.98
C GLN A 24 -14.69 8.84 -9.16
N PHE A 25 -14.31 7.57 -9.05
CA PHE A 25 -13.48 6.86 -10.02
C PHE A 25 -14.14 5.58 -10.50
N VAL A 26 -13.95 5.24 -11.77
CA VAL A 26 -14.24 3.89 -12.27
C VAL A 26 -13.10 2.98 -11.79
N ILE A 27 -13.39 2.14 -10.81
CA ILE A 27 -12.44 1.20 -10.21
C ILE A 27 -12.81 -0.19 -10.69
N ASP A 28 -11.90 -0.87 -11.40
CA ASP A 28 -12.14 -2.24 -11.89
C ASP A 28 -11.53 -3.32 -10.97
N ARG A 29 -10.57 -2.93 -10.13
CA ARG A 29 -9.76 -3.85 -9.32
C ARG A 29 -9.48 -3.25 -7.95
N LEU A 30 -9.55 -4.09 -6.92
CA LEU A 30 -8.99 -3.78 -5.60
C LEU A 30 -7.90 -4.79 -5.26
N VAL A 31 -6.72 -4.31 -4.87
CA VAL A 31 -5.59 -5.16 -4.46
C VAL A 31 -5.46 -5.09 -2.94
N LEU A 32 -5.45 -6.25 -2.28
CA LEU A 32 -5.35 -6.38 -0.82
C LEU A 32 -4.12 -7.22 -0.44
N GLY A 33 -3.37 -6.80 0.58
CA GLY A 33 -2.29 -7.60 1.16
C GLY A 33 -2.83 -8.81 1.93
N ASP A 34 -2.12 -9.94 1.89
CA ASP A 34 -2.52 -11.19 2.55
C ASP A 34 -2.13 -11.30 4.03
N GLN A 35 -1.56 -10.25 4.62
CA GLN A 35 -0.95 -10.30 5.95
C GLN A 35 -1.95 -10.06 7.10
N THR A 36 -1.65 -9.14 8.01
CA THR A 36 -2.39 -8.98 9.27
C THR A 36 -3.80 -8.46 8.99
N THR A 37 -4.82 -9.06 9.60
CA THR A 37 -6.26 -8.74 9.42
C THR A 37 -6.82 -8.92 7.99
N SER A 38 -6.07 -9.51 7.06
CA SER A 38 -6.48 -9.67 5.66
C SER A 38 -7.83 -10.39 5.50
N LYS A 39 -8.11 -11.41 6.32
CA LYS A 39 -9.39 -12.13 6.31
C LYS A 39 -10.59 -11.23 6.65
N PHE A 40 -10.46 -10.48 7.75
CA PHE A 40 -11.50 -9.55 8.19
C PHE A 40 -11.80 -8.50 7.10
N TRP A 41 -10.74 -7.92 6.53
CA TRP A 41 -10.89 -6.95 5.45
C TRP A 41 -11.42 -7.58 4.16
N ASN A 42 -11.07 -8.81 3.83
CA ASN A 42 -11.61 -9.49 2.65
C ASN A 42 -13.12 -9.64 2.72
N GLU A 43 -13.64 -10.06 3.88
CA GLU A 43 -15.08 -10.19 4.13
C GLU A 43 -15.75 -8.82 4.10
N LYS A 44 -15.24 -7.85 4.86
CA LYS A 44 -15.80 -6.50 4.93
C LYS A 44 -15.82 -5.78 3.58
N LEU A 45 -14.73 -5.86 2.82
CA LEU A 45 -14.61 -5.20 1.52
C LEU A 45 -15.54 -5.81 0.49
N ARG A 46 -15.83 -7.13 0.54
CA ARG A 46 -16.80 -7.76 -0.35
C ARG A 46 -18.22 -7.27 -0.14
N GLU A 47 -18.57 -6.84 1.07
CA GLU A 47 -19.91 -6.32 1.37
C GLU A 47 -20.11 -4.90 0.84
N ILE A 48 -19.05 -4.09 0.77
CA ILE A 48 -19.13 -2.68 0.36
C ILE A 48 -18.78 -2.44 -1.11
N LEU A 49 -17.96 -3.30 -1.71
CA LEU A 49 -17.51 -3.12 -3.08
C LEU A 49 -18.63 -3.46 -4.08
N PRO A 50 -18.79 -2.69 -5.16
CA PRO A 50 -19.63 -3.10 -6.27
C PRO A 50 -19.18 -4.44 -6.85
N GLU A 51 -20.12 -5.27 -7.32
CA GLU A 51 -19.81 -6.59 -7.93
C GLU A 51 -18.88 -6.49 -9.15
N SER A 52 -18.82 -5.32 -9.81
CA SER A 52 -17.91 -5.07 -10.93
C SER A 52 -16.44 -4.95 -10.52
N VAL A 53 -16.14 -4.72 -9.23
CA VAL A 53 -14.78 -4.54 -8.74
C VAL A 53 -14.19 -5.90 -8.38
N ALA A 54 -13.21 -6.36 -9.16
CA ALA A 54 -12.55 -7.62 -8.87
C ALA A 54 -11.50 -7.44 -7.75
N MET A 55 -11.71 -8.11 -6.63
CA MET A 55 -10.76 -8.10 -5.52
C MET A 55 -9.68 -9.17 -5.70
N VAL A 56 -8.42 -8.77 -5.58
CA VAL A 56 -7.24 -9.63 -5.70
C VAL A 56 -6.40 -9.54 -4.43
N THR A 57 -6.04 -10.69 -3.88
CA THR A 57 -5.14 -10.76 -2.74
C THR A 57 -3.70 -11.01 -3.24
N VAL A 58 -2.74 -10.24 -2.74
CA VAL A 58 -1.32 -10.34 -3.11
C VAL A 58 -0.49 -10.66 -1.89
N ASN A 59 0.52 -11.52 -2.09
CA ASN A 59 1.41 -11.91 -1.01
C ASN A 59 2.30 -10.75 -0.55
N GLU A 60 2.21 -10.45 0.75
CA GLU A 60 2.90 -9.33 1.40
C GLU A 60 4.18 -9.77 2.13
N ARG A 61 4.61 -11.02 1.96
CA ARG A 61 5.80 -11.53 2.67
C ARG A 61 7.03 -10.69 2.31
N ASN A 62 7.76 -10.29 3.34
CA ASN A 62 8.95 -9.41 3.28
C ASN A 62 8.69 -7.98 2.75
N SER A 63 7.44 -7.55 2.59
CA SER A 63 7.12 -6.21 2.07
C SER A 63 7.67 -5.07 2.93
N SER A 64 7.68 -5.21 4.26
CA SER A 64 8.19 -4.17 5.16
C SER A 64 9.70 -3.96 5.02
N LEU A 65 10.46 -5.03 4.76
CA LEU A 65 11.90 -4.93 4.51
C LEU A 65 12.17 -4.26 3.15
N GLU A 66 11.44 -4.68 2.12
CA GLU A 66 11.54 -4.09 0.78
C GLU A 66 11.11 -2.62 0.77
N ALA A 67 10.04 -2.27 1.50
CA ALA A 67 9.55 -0.92 1.67
C ALA A 67 10.57 -0.03 2.40
N ARG A 68 11.26 -0.57 3.41
CA ARG A 68 12.35 0.14 4.07
C ARG A 68 13.49 0.45 3.10
N ASP A 69 13.89 -0.52 2.28
CA ASP A 69 14.95 -0.31 1.30
C ASP A 69 14.50 0.70 0.22
N ARG A 70 13.24 0.63 -0.21
CA ARG A 70 12.63 1.57 -1.17
C ARG A 70 12.53 2.98 -0.59
N TYR A 71 12.22 3.14 0.69
CA TYR A 71 12.21 4.44 1.37
C TYR A 71 13.56 5.14 1.23
N TRP A 72 14.68 4.43 1.48
CA TRP A 72 16.01 5.01 1.36
C TRP A 72 16.46 5.26 -0.09
N GLN A 73 15.86 4.59 -1.08
CA GLN A 73 16.06 4.92 -2.50
C GLN A 73 15.34 6.22 -2.89
N MET A 74 14.12 6.42 -2.39
CA MET A 74 13.32 7.63 -2.66
C MET A 74 13.80 8.84 -1.85
N TYR A 75 14.22 8.61 -0.60
CA TYR A 75 14.64 9.62 0.36
C TYR A 75 16.05 9.27 0.88
N PRO A 76 17.10 9.52 0.09
CA PRO A 76 18.45 9.16 0.48
C PRO A 76 18.88 9.91 1.76
N PRO A 77 19.58 9.25 2.69
CA PRO A 77 19.97 9.85 3.96
C PRO A 77 20.97 10.99 3.74
N GLN A 78 20.75 12.10 4.44
CA GLN A 78 21.56 13.32 4.32
C GLN A 78 22.41 13.56 5.59
N GLY A 79 23.55 14.23 5.45
CA GLY A 79 24.41 14.60 6.59
C GLY A 79 25.00 13.40 7.35
N LEU A 80 25.04 13.48 8.68
CA LEU A 80 25.59 12.42 9.55
C LEU A 80 24.85 11.08 9.43
N PHE A 81 23.59 11.09 8.98
CA PHE A 81 22.82 9.86 8.71
C PHE A 81 23.44 8.98 7.61
N LYS A 82 24.30 9.54 6.75
CA LYS A 82 25.05 8.78 5.72
C LYS A 82 26.07 7.82 6.34
N LEU A 83 26.57 8.11 7.54
CA LEU A 83 27.58 7.28 8.23
C LEU A 83 26.95 6.07 8.95
N ILE A 84 25.65 6.08 9.17
CA ILE A 84 24.93 4.97 9.79
C ILE A 84 24.80 3.83 8.76
N PRO A 85 25.19 2.57 9.08
CA PRO A 85 24.98 1.42 8.21
C PRO A 85 23.50 1.24 7.85
N MET A 86 23.21 0.89 6.61
CA MET A 86 21.82 0.80 6.09
C MET A 86 20.92 -0.10 6.94
N THR A 87 21.47 -1.18 7.50
CA THR A 87 20.74 -2.13 8.37
C THR A 87 20.25 -1.50 9.67
N MET A 88 20.93 -0.46 10.16
CA MET A 88 20.59 0.27 11.39
C MET A 88 19.73 1.51 11.14
N ARG A 89 19.44 1.84 9.88
CA ARG A 89 18.61 2.99 9.54
C ARG A 89 17.13 2.64 9.70
N ILE A 90 16.47 3.31 10.63
CA ILE A 90 15.02 3.21 10.85
C ILE A 90 14.36 4.38 10.12
N PRO A 91 13.40 4.15 9.21
CA PRO A 91 12.63 5.22 8.59
C PRO A 91 11.96 6.07 9.67
N PRO A 92 12.07 7.42 9.61
CA PRO A 92 11.44 8.32 10.58
C PRO A 92 9.91 8.42 10.40
N ARG A 93 9.35 7.78 9.37
CA ARG A 93 7.92 7.76 9.04
C ARG A 93 7.43 6.32 8.87
N PRO A 94 6.13 6.05 9.11
CA PRO A 94 5.51 4.78 8.71
C PRO A 94 5.77 4.52 7.23
N ILE A 95 6.03 3.25 6.88
CA ILE A 95 6.34 2.82 5.51
C ILE A 95 5.19 2.04 4.87
N ASP A 96 4.04 1.98 5.54
CA ASP A 96 2.84 1.28 5.07
C ASP A 96 2.34 1.82 3.72
N ASP A 97 2.54 3.12 3.47
CA ASP A 97 2.28 3.75 2.17
C ASP A 97 3.14 3.16 1.04
N ILE A 98 4.42 2.92 1.33
CA ILE A 98 5.35 2.30 0.39
C ILE A 98 5.00 0.83 0.18
N VAL A 99 4.57 0.13 1.23
CA VAL A 99 4.10 -1.25 1.12
C VAL A 99 2.90 -1.34 0.16
N ALA A 100 1.94 -0.44 0.27
CA ALA A 100 0.80 -0.39 -0.64
C ALA A 100 1.23 -0.20 -2.11
N ILE A 101 2.20 0.68 -2.37
CA ILE A 101 2.78 0.87 -3.70
C ILE A 101 3.44 -0.43 -4.21
N LEU A 102 4.26 -1.07 -3.39
CA LEU A 102 4.93 -2.33 -3.76
C LEU A 102 3.94 -3.45 -4.08
N LEU A 103 2.82 -3.54 -3.36
CA LEU A 103 1.77 -4.51 -3.63
C LEU A 103 1.15 -4.29 -5.01
N ILE A 104 0.89 -3.03 -5.39
CA ILE A 104 0.38 -2.68 -6.73
C ILE A 104 1.42 -3.04 -7.80
N GLU A 105 2.70 -2.72 -7.60
CA GLU A 105 3.77 -3.08 -8.55
C GLU A 105 3.91 -4.59 -8.72
N ARG A 106 3.84 -5.36 -7.62
CA ARG A 106 3.84 -6.83 -7.66
C ARG A 106 2.65 -7.37 -8.44
N TYR A 107 1.47 -6.79 -8.25
CA TYR A 107 0.27 -7.18 -8.99
C TYR A 107 0.41 -6.89 -10.50
N LEU A 108 0.93 -5.72 -10.87
CA LEU A 108 1.12 -5.32 -12.27
C LEU A 108 2.30 -6.03 -12.95
N GLY A 109 3.19 -6.67 -12.18
CA GLY A 109 4.38 -7.33 -12.70
C GLY A 109 5.42 -6.35 -13.26
N ALA A 110 5.32 -5.07 -12.92
CA ALA A 110 6.17 -4.01 -13.43
C ALA A 110 6.35 -2.90 -12.38
N ARG A 111 7.57 -2.33 -12.32
CA ARG A 111 7.84 -1.13 -11.52
C ARG A 111 7.27 0.08 -12.25
N HIS A 112 6.40 0.82 -11.56
CA HIS A 112 5.69 1.96 -12.12
C HIS A 112 5.92 3.25 -11.32
N PHE A 113 6.46 3.19 -10.11
CA PHE A 113 6.61 4.34 -9.20
C PHE A 113 7.97 4.33 -8.48
#